data_AF-A0AAD0QJT6-F1
#
_entry.id   AF-A0AAD0QJT6-F1
#
_cell.length_a   1.000
_cell.length_b   1.000
_cell.length_c   1.000
_cell.angle_alpha   90.00
_cell.angle_beta   90.00
_cell.angle_gamma   90.00
#
_symmetry.space_group_name_H-M   'P 1'
#
loop_
_entity.id
_entity.type
_entity.pdbx_description
1 polymer ?
#
loop_
_entity_poly.entity_id
_entity_poly.type
_entity_poly.pdbx_seq_one_letter_code
_entity_poly.pdbx_strand_id
1 'polypeptide(L)'
;MLLMKLEAREKFAFLQLAHYLARVDSNFGNEEEEFILEYCDEMGIENIDNFDIENFNLEATLNNFKSQRSKKIVLLELMILVHIDNIFNIKEQILVEKISQIFGIGSKDLDDFSSWGKSVAKLYEIAKVYMNDNYEELIS
;
A
#
# COMPACT_ATOMS: atom_id res chain seq x y z
N MET A 1 5.66 0.63 -9.73
CA MET A 1 4.73 1.38 -8.88
C MET A 1 4.62 2.83 -9.37
N LEU A 2 3.68 3.60 -8.83
CA LEU A 2 3.24 4.92 -9.31
C LEU A 2 3.60 6.06 -8.33
N LEU A 3 4.21 5.77 -7.17
CA LEU A 3 4.39 6.72 -6.07
C LEU A 3 5.33 7.87 -6.43
N MET A 4 6.24 7.68 -7.39
CA MET A 4 7.05 8.78 -7.93
C MET A 4 6.24 9.87 -8.65
N LYS A 5 4.97 9.62 -8.94
CA LYS A 5 4.05 10.61 -9.53
C LYS A 5 3.36 11.48 -8.48
N LEU A 6 3.56 11.21 -7.19
CA LEU A 6 3.06 12.01 -6.07
C LEU A 6 3.99 13.18 -5.76
N GLU A 7 3.43 14.28 -5.28
CA GLU A 7 4.23 15.39 -4.75
C GLU A 7 4.93 14.99 -3.45
N ALA A 8 6.01 15.71 -3.07
CA ALA A 8 6.80 15.38 -1.88
C ALA A 8 5.94 15.25 -0.61
N ARG A 9 5.00 16.17 -0.38
CA ARG A 9 4.08 16.10 0.76
C ARG A 9 3.13 14.91 0.69
N GLU A 10 2.68 14.54 -0.51
CA GLU A 10 1.80 13.40 -0.73
C GLU A 10 2.53 12.08 -0.49
N LYS A 11 3.83 11.98 -0.81
CA LYS A 11 4.66 10.81 -0.49
C LYS A 11 4.73 10.52 1.00
N PHE A 12 5.02 11.54 1.82
CA PHE A 12 5.04 11.38 3.28
C PHE A 12 3.66 11.00 3.84
N ALA A 13 2.59 11.60 3.31
CA ALA A 13 1.23 11.24 3.70
C ALA A 13 0.87 9.80 3.31
N PHE A 14 1.34 9.34 2.14
CA PHE A 14 1.14 7.97 1.68
C PHE A 14 1.86 6.98 2.59
N LEU A 15 3.12 7.26 2.96
CA LEU A 15 3.89 6.39 3.84
C LEU A 15 3.20 6.20 5.21
N GLN A 16 2.72 7.30 5.82
CA GLN A 16 1.94 7.22 7.06
C GLN A 16 0.67 6.38 6.90
N LEU A 17 0.00 6.51 5.76
CA LEU A 17 -1.21 5.75 5.46
C LEU A 17 -0.92 4.25 5.26
N ALA A 18 0.19 3.91 4.59
CA ALA A 18 0.63 2.53 4.40
C ALA A 18 0.96 1.87 5.75
N HIS A 19 1.70 2.56 6.62
CA HIS A 19 1.96 2.06 7.97
C HIS A 19 0.69 1.85 8.80
N TYR A 20 -0.28 2.76 8.69
CA TYR A 20 -1.56 2.65 9.37
C TYR A 20 -2.36 1.44 8.87
N LEU A 21 -2.44 1.27 7.55
CA LEU A 21 -3.14 0.15 6.92
C LEU A 21 -2.56 -1.18 7.37
N ALA A 22 -1.24 -1.36 7.24
CA ALA A 22 -0.53 -2.60 7.60
C ALA A 22 -0.53 -2.92 9.11
N ARG A 23 -1.11 -2.06 9.97
CA ARG A 23 -1.18 -2.26 11.42
C ARG A 23 -2.60 -2.26 11.95
N VAL A 24 -3.61 -2.04 11.09
CA VAL A 24 -5.00 -1.87 11.51
C VAL A 24 -5.56 -3.15 12.15
N ASP A 25 -5.06 -4.31 11.73
CA ASP A 25 -5.47 -5.61 12.23
C ASP A 25 -4.56 -6.21 13.31
N SER A 26 -3.52 -5.46 13.73
CA SER A 26 -2.51 -5.86 14.71
C SER A 26 -1.58 -7.00 14.27
N ASN A 27 -1.54 -7.33 12.97
CA ASN A 27 -0.66 -8.37 12.43
C ASN A 27 0.30 -7.83 11.37
N PHE A 28 1.12 -6.85 11.75
CA PHE A 28 2.16 -6.32 10.85
C PHE A 28 3.21 -7.41 10.56
N GLY A 29 3.16 -7.95 9.35
CA GLY A 29 3.97 -9.07 8.91
C GLY A 29 5.26 -8.66 8.18
N ASN A 30 6.18 -9.61 8.02
CA ASN A 30 7.44 -9.39 7.31
C ASN A 30 7.22 -8.97 5.84
N GLU A 31 6.20 -9.52 5.17
CA GLU A 31 5.92 -9.21 3.76
C GLU A 31 5.45 -7.76 3.58
N GLU A 32 4.61 -7.27 4.49
CA GLU A 32 4.17 -5.87 4.50
C GLU A 32 5.31 -4.92 4.85
N GLU A 33 6.19 -5.32 5.79
CA GLU A 33 7.38 -4.54 6.13
C GLU A 33 8.32 -4.40 4.94
N GLU A 34 8.63 -5.51 4.26
CA GLU A 34 9.43 -5.51 3.04
C GLU A 34 8.80 -4.61 1.97
N PHE A 35 7.47 -4.70 1.78
CA PHE A 35 6.78 -3.89 0.78
C PHE A 35 6.74 -2.39 1.13
N ILE A 36 6.64 -2.04 2.41
CA ILE A 36 6.77 -0.64 2.86
C ILE A 36 8.17 -0.10 2.58
N LEU A 37 9.22 -0.91 2.74
CA LEU A 37 10.57 -0.53 2.37
C LEU A 37 10.70 -0.32 0.85
N GLU A 38 10.09 -1.18 0.02
CA GLU A 38 10.03 -0.98 -1.43
C GLU A 38 9.34 0.35 -1.81
N TYR A 39 8.28 0.73 -1.09
CA TYR A 39 7.64 2.05 -1.25
C TYR A 39 8.58 3.21 -0.89
N CYS A 40 9.36 3.07 0.20
CA CYS A 40 10.35 4.06 0.61
C CYS A 40 11.41 4.26 -0.48
N ASP A 41 11.96 3.17 -1.00
CA ASP A 41 12.94 3.15 -2.07
C ASP A 41 12.40 3.79 -3.35
N GLU A 42 11.18 3.43 -3.77
CA GLU A 42 10.56 4.03 -4.94
C GLU A 42 10.37 5.55 -4.76
N MET A 43 9.87 5.97 -3.61
CA MET A 43 9.60 7.38 -3.32
C MET A 43 10.86 8.20 -3.10
N GLY A 44 11.99 7.54 -2.78
CA GLY A 44 13.24 8.17 -2.38
C GLY A 44 13.16 8.85 -1.03
N ILE A 45 12.46 8.23 -0.06
CA ILE A 45 12.30 8.74 1.31
C ILE A 45 12.69 7.68 2.33
N GLU A 46 13.05 8.11 3.54
CA GLU A 46 13.34 7.20 4.65
C GLU A 46 12.05 6.64 5.26
N ASN A 47 12.16 5.43 5.81
CA ASN A 47 11.06 4.75 6.51
C ASN A 47 10.72 5.44 7.86
N ILE A 48 9.54 5.13 8.41
CA ILE A 48 9.12 5.59 9.74
C ILE A 48 9.43 4.49 10.76
N ASP A 49 10.55 4.60 11.47
CA ASP A 49 10.98 3.60 12.46
C ASP A 49 9.98 3.39 13.61
N ASN A 50 9.29 4.45 14.04
CA ASN A 50 8.35 4.44 15.17
C ASN A 50 7.01 5.05 14.78
N PHE A 51 6.25 4.36 13.94
CA PHE A 51 4.89 4.80 13.58
C PHE A 51 3.94 4.70 14.78
N ASP A 52 3.40 5.84 15.21
CA ASP A 52 2.44 5.93 16.30
C ASP A 52 1.00 5.79 15.76
N ILE A 53 0.45 4.59 15.93
CA ILE A 53 -0.92 4.26 15.51
C ILE A 53 -1.98 4.98 16.35
N GLU A 54 -1.72 5.28 17.62
CA GLU A 54 -2.70 5.89 18.53
C GLU A 54 -2.90 7.38 18.21
N ASN A 55 -1.84 8.06 17.80
CA ASN A 55 -1.88 9.47 17.43
C ASN A 55 -2.08 9.72 15.93
N PHE A 56 -2.22 8.67 15.11
CA PHE A 56 -2.44 8.81 13.68
C PHE A 56 -3.83 9.41 13.38
N ASN A 57 -3.86 10.47 12.55
CA ASN A 57 -5.10 11.09 12.09
C ASN A 57 -5.34 10.81 10.61
N LEU A 58 -6.26 9.89 10.33
CA LEU A 58 -6.61 9.49 8.96
C LEU A 58 -7.09 10.68 8.11
N GLU A 59 -8.05 11.47 8.60
CA GLU A 59 -8.64 12.56 7.81
C GLU A 59 -7.62 13.66 7.50
N ALA A 60 -6.79 14.04 8.47
CA ALA A 60 -5.73 15.02 8.28
C ALA A 60 -4.70 14.52 7.25
N THR A 61 -4.36 13.22 7.30
CA THR A 61 -3.44 12.60 6.33
C THR A 61 -4.04 12.62 4.93
N LEU A 62 -5.29 12.16 4.78
CA LEU A 62 -6.00 12.12 3.50
C LEU A 62 -6.22 13.51 2.88
N ASN A 63 -6.31 14.56 3.71
CA ASN A 63 -6.41 15.94 3.25
C ASN A 63 -5.15 16.43 2.51
N ASN A 64 -4.01 15.74 2.57
CA ASN A 64 -2.83 16.11 1.80
C ASN A 64 -2.98 15.83 0.30
N PHE A 65 -3.84 14.88 -0.10
CA PHE A 65 -4.04 14.50 -1.50
C PHE A 65 -5.06 15.39 -2.19
N LYS A 66 -4.59 16.38 -2.95
CA LYS A 66 -5.47 17.42 -3.52
C LYS A 66 -6.07 17.01 -4.85
N SER A 67 -5.27 16.38 -5.71
CA SER A 67 -5.70 16.03 -7.06
C SER A 67 -6.43 14.68 -7.08
N GLN A 68 -7.42 14.55 -7.97
CA GLN A 68 -8.07 13.26 -8.20
C GLN A 68 -7.09 12.19 -8.72
N ARG A 69 -6.04 12.62 -9.43
CA ARG A 69 -4.96 11.74 -9.86
C ARG A 69 -4.20 11.16 -8.67
N SER A 70 -3.79 12.00 -7.71
CA SER A 70 -3.06 11.56 -6.51
C SER A 70 -3.91 10.62 -5.66
N LYS A 71 -5.19 10.94 -5.47
CA LYS A 71 -6.14 10.08 -4.75
C LYS A 71 -6.27 8.68 -5.36
N LYS A 72 -6.33 8.59 -6.70
CA LYS A 72 -6.37 7.31 -7.41
C LYS A 72 -5.07 6.53 -7.29
N ILE A 73 -3.92 7.22 -7.38
CA ILE A 73 -2.60 6.60 -7.16
C ILE A 73 -2.55 5.98 -5.76
N VAL A 74 -2.95 6.72 -4.73
CA VAL A 74 -2.97 6.22 -3.35
C VAL A 74 -3.79 4.94 -3.24
N LEU A 75 -5.03 4.91 -3.73
CA LEU A 75 -5.86 3.70 -3.65
C LEU A 75 -5.28 2.52 -4.43
N LEU A 76 -4.75 2.77 -5.64
CA LEU A 76 -4.12 1.71 -6.43
C LEU A 76 -2.97 1.07 -5.66
N GLU A 77 -2.05 1.88 -5.13
CA GLU A 77 -0.89 1.38 -4.41
C GLU A 77 -1.29 0.71 -3.09
N LEU A 78 -2.22 1.29 -2.31
CA LEU A 78 -2.73 0.62 -1.10
C LEU A 78 -3.34 -0.76 -1.41
N MET A 79 -4.01 -0.94 -2.54
CA MET A 79 -4.56 -2.25 -2.92
C MET A 79 -3.47 -3.30 -3.15
N ILE A 80 -2.25 -2.91 -3.56
CA ILE A 80 -1.16 -3.89 -3.64
C ILE A 80 -0.78 -4.36 -2.24
N LEU A 81 -0.66 -3.42 -1.29
CA LEU A 81 -0.31 -3.73 0.09
C LEU A 81 -1.33 -4.66 0.74
N VAL A 82 -2.64 -4.39 0.58
CA VAL A 82 -3.70 -5.27 1.13
C VAL A 82 -3.68 -6.69 0.55
N HIS A 83 -3.15 -6.88 -0.67
CA HIS A 83 -3.11 -8.19 -1.31
C HIS A 83 -1.75 -8.90 -1.17
N ILE A 84 -0.75 -8.30 -0.53
CA ILE A 84 0.61 -8.87 -0.51
C ILE A 84 0.71 -10.09 0.40
N ASP A 85 0.02 -10.08 1.55
CA ASP A 85 0.09 -11.15 2.56
C ASP A 85 -0.91 -12.30 2.30
N ASN A 86 -1.65 -12.22 1.19
CA ASN A 86 -2.76 -13.11 0.79
C ASN A 86 -3.88 -13.28 1.84
N ILE A 87 -3.88 -12.52 2.93
CA ILE A 87 -4.88 -12.57 4.02
C ILE A 87 -5.67 -11.28 3.98
N PHE A 88 -6.65 -11.22 3.08
CA PHE A 88 -7.51 -10.04 2.96
C PHE A 88 -8.34 -9.83 4.24
N ASN A 89 -7.90 -8.92 5.12
CA ASN A 89 -8.54 -8.72 6.41
C ASN A 89 -9.74 -7.78 6.29
N ILE A 90 -10.83 -8.10 6.99
CA ILE A 90 -12.03 -7.27 7.03
C ILE A 90 -11.74 -5.84 7.50
N LYS A 91 -10.77 -5.64 8.40
CA LYS A 91 -10.42 -4.30 8.91
C LYS A 91 -9.74 -3.44 7.84
N GLU A 92 -8.86 -4.02 7.03
CA GLU A 92 -8.21 -3.33 5.92
C GLU A 92 -9.21 -2.98 4.84
N GLN A 93 -10.14 -3.90 4.53
CA GLN A 93 -11.22 -3.63 3.59
C GLN A 93 -12.07 -2.43 4.04
N ILE A 94 -12.51 -2.42 5.31
CA ILE A 94 -13.28 -1.31 5.87
C ILE A 94 -12.49 0.01 5.79
N LEU A 95 -11.19 -0.03 6.05
CA LEU A 95 -10.34 1.15 5.97
C LEU A 95 -10.24 1.68 4.54
N VAL A 96 -9.99 0.81 3.56
CA VAL A 96 -9.86 1.21 2.16
C VAL A 96 -11.20 1.72 1.59
N GLU A 97 -12.33 1.09 1.95
CA GLU A 97 -13.66 1.59 1.61
C GLU A 97 -13.89 3.00 2.19
N LYS A 98 -13.50 3.24 3.45
CA LYS A 98 -13.58 4.56 4.08
C LYS A 98 -12.72 5.60 3.34
N ILE A 99 -11.49 5.25 2.96
CA ILE A 99 -10.61 6.13 2.18
C ILE A 99 -11.25 6.46 0.83
N SER A 100 -11.81 5.46 0.13
CA SER A 100 -12.50 5.64 -1.15
C SER A 100 -13.67 6.61 -1.04
N GLN A 101 -14.48 6.49 0.01
CA GLN A 101 -15.59 7.40 0.28
C GLN A 101 -15.11 8.84 0.49
N ILE A 102 -14.04 9.05 1.27
CA ILE A 102 -13.47 10.39 1.51
C ILE A 102 -12.89 10.98 0.21
N PHE A 103 -12.30 10.15 -0.64
CA PHE A 103 -11.77 10.58 -1.93
C PHE A 103 -12.85 10.84 -3.00
N GLY A 104 -14.07 10.34 -2.77
CA GLY A 104 -15.18 10.43 -3.71
C GLY A 104 -15.05 9.46 -4.88
N ILE A 105 -14.45 8.29 -4.64
CA ILE A 105 -14.23 7.23 -5.62
C ILE A 105 -15.33 6.18 -5.45
N GLY A 106 -16.01 5.87 -6.55
CA GLY A 106 -17.14 4.94 -6.56
C GLY A 106 -16.70 3.48 -6.38
N SER A 107 -17.61 2.64 -5.89
CA SER A 107 -17.35 1.22 -5.63
C SER A 107 -16.85 0.47 -6.85
N LYS A 108 -17.39 0.75 -8.04
CA LYS A 108 -16.93 0.12 -9.28
C LYS A 108 -15.45 0.39 -9.56
N ASP A 109 -15.02 1.64 -9.43
CA ASP A 109 -13.61 2.00 -9.62
C ASP A 109 -12.74 1.34 -8.54
N LEU A 110 -13.26 1.23 -7.31
CA LEU A 110 -12.56 0.56 -6.21
C LEU A 110 -12.37 -0.94 -6.46
N ASP A 111 -13.39 -1.62 -7.00
CA ASP A 111 -13.32 -3.03 -7.37
C ASP A 111 -12.28 -3.27 -8.49
N ASP A 112 -12.24 -2.36 -9.48
CA ASP A 112 -11.23 -2.38 -10.54
C ASP A 112 -9.81 -2.16 -9.97
N PHE A 113 -9.66 -1.24 -8.99
CA PHE A 113 -8.37 -1.00 -8.31
C PHE A 113 -7.92 -2.21 -7.48
N SER A 114 -8.84 -2.85 -6.77
CA SER A 114 -8.56 -4.07 -6.00
C SER A 114 -8.11 -5.21 -6.92
N SER A 115 -8.80 -5.41 -8.04
CA SER A 115 -8.44 -6.42 -9.04
C SER A 115 -7.06 -6.16 -9.65
N TRP A 116 -6.73 -4.88 -9.90
CA TRP A 116 -5.41 -4.47 -10.34
C TRP A 116 -4.34 -4.75 -9.29
N GLY A 117 -4.56 -4.32 -8.03
CA GLY A 117 -3.63 -4.51 -6.92
C GLY A 117 -3.30 -5.98 -6.68
N LYS A 118 -4.32 -6.85 -6.69
CA LYS A 118 -4.15 -8.31 -6.60
C LYS A 118 -3.30 -8.88 -7.73
N SER A 119 -3.51 -8.40 -8.96
CA SER A 119 -2.72 -8.84 -10.11
C SER A 119 -1.25 -8.42 -9.98
N VAL A 120 -1.01 -7.20 -9.52
CA VAL A 120 0.35 -6.69 -9.29
C VAL A 120 1.04 -7.45 -8.16
N ALA A 121 0.39 -7.62 -7.01
CA ALA A 121 0.91 -8.42 -5.89
C ALA A 121 1.33 -9.82 -6.36
N LYS A 122 0.49 -10.48 -7.18
CA LYS A 122 0.82 -11.80 -7.73
C LYS A 122 2.05 -11.78 -8.63
N LEU A 123 2.22 -10.76 -9.46
CA LEU A 123 3.41 -10.61 -10.31
C LEU A 123 4.66 -10.33 -9.47
N TYR A 124 4.55 -9.62 -8.36
CA TYR A 124 5.64 -9.40 -7.41
C TYR A 124 6.07 -10.70 -6.73
N GLU A 125 5.13 -11.51 -6.22
CA GLU A 125 5.45 -12.83 -5.67
C GLU A 125 6.22 -13.69 -6.67
N ILE A 126 5.75 -13.71 -7.93
CA ILE A 126 6.42 -14.45 -9.01
C ILE A 126 7.83 -13.91 -9.22
N ALA A 127 8.00 -12.59 -9.27
CA ALA A 127 9.32 -11.97 -9.43
C ALA A 127 10.26 -12.34 -8.27
N LYS A 128 9.79 -12.33 -7.02
CA LYS A 128 10.58 -12.73 -5.84
C LYS A 128 11.12 -14.16 -5.96
N VAL A 129 10.35 -15.10 -6.50
CA VAL A 129 10.83 -16.47 -6.74
C VAL A 129 12.01 -16.48 -7.72
N TYR A 130 11.91 -15.75 -8.83
CA TYR A 130 12.96 -15.72 -9.87
C TYR A 130 14.19 -14.92 -9.46
N MET A 131 14.05 -13.94 -8.57
CA MET A 131 15.16 -13.14 -8.04
C MET A 131 15.88 -13.80 -6.87
N ASN A 132 15.40 -14.96 -6.40
CA ASN A 132 16.06 -15.68 -5.32
C ASN A 132 17.42 -16.21 -5.82
N ASP A 133 18.51 -15.87 -5.13
CA ASP A 133 19.86 -16.32 -5.48
C ASP A 133 20.00 -17.84 -5.52
N ASN A 134 19.12 -18.57 -4.82
CA ASN A 134 19.06 -20.03 -4.81
C ASN A 134 18.05 -20.61 -5.83
N TYR A 135 17.57 -19.80 -6.78
CA TYR A 135 16.55 -20.22 -7.74
C TYR A 135 16.96 -21.48 -8.51
N GLU A 136 18.22 -21.59 -8.94
CA GLU A 136 18.73 -22.77 -9.67
C GLU A 136 18.69 -24.06 -8.83
N GLU A 137 18.87 -23.97 -7.50
CA GLU A 137 18.79 -25.10 -6.57
C GLU A 137 17.33 -25.49 -6.24
N LEU A 138 16.39 -24.55 -6.33
CA LEU A 138 14.96 -24.78 -6.05
C LEU A 138 14.25 -25.53 -7.19
N ILE A 139 14.78 -25.47 -8.41
CA ILE A 139 14.18 -26.07 -9.61
C ILE A 139 14.88 -27.36 -10.09
N SER A 140 15.97 -27.76 -9.44
CA SER A 140 16.72 -29.00 -9.70
C SER A 140 16.18 -30.19 -8.91
#